data_AF-A0A945EYI3-F1
#
_entry.id   AF-A0A945EYI3-F1
#
_cell.length_a   1.000
_cell.length_b   1.000
_cell.length_c   1.000
_cell.angle_alpha   90.00
_cell.angle_beta   90.00
_cell.angle_gamma   90.00
#
_symmetry.space_group_name_H-M   'P 1'
#
loop_
_entity.id
_entity.type
_entity.pdbx_description
1 polymer ?
#
loop_
_entity_poly.entity_id
_entity_poly.type
_entity_poly.pdbx_seq_one_letter_code
_entity_poly.pdbx_strand_id
1 'polypeptide(L)'
;YGCISVRETYQYAEKIKRSLGLKNSLWKRSINSFTGRLRWHCHFIQKLEDEPELEFKAMHPMYDELDRTNNEKFFKAWSTGNTGFTMVDSSMRALILHGWINFRMRAMLVSFATNHLWLDWRIVAEYLAKLFIDYEPGIHYSQIQMQSAVTGINAIRIYNPIKQAVDQDKEGTFIRKYIPELKDVSTSNLSCPSNEPLLIGDYPLPIVDEAVSRRQAAKKLYDLRKEDNFNDIAKIIIKKHASRKTRKKKV
;
A
#
# COMPACT_ATOMS: atom_id res chain seq x y z
N TYR A 1 -10.87 -16.68 6.67
CA TYR A 1 -12.05 -17.02 7.52
C TYR A 1 -13.23 -17.62 6.78
N GLY A 2 -13.47 -17.31 5.50
CA GLY A 2 -14.51 -18.02 4.72
C GLY A 2 -15.95 -17.82 5.19
N CYS A 3 -16.22 -16.83 6.04
CA CYS A 3 -17.56 -16.59 6.61
C CYS A 3 -18.62 -16.25 5.56
N ILE A 4 -18.20 -15.78 4.37
CA ILE A 4 -19.07 -15.50 3.23
C ILE A 4 -18.42 -16.11 1.98
N SER A 5 -19.19 -16.86 1.20
CA SER A 5 -18.70 -17.44 -0.05
C SER A 5 -18.51 -16.38 -1.13
N VAL A 6 -17.32 -16.40 -1.76
CA VAL A 6 -17.02 -15.55 -2.93
C VAL A 6 -17.95 -15.88 -4.10
N ARG A 7 -18.31 -17.16 -4.27
CA ARG A 7 -19.21 -17.61 -5.35
C ARG A 7 -20.63 -17.08 -5.15
N GLU A 8 -21.16 -17.20 -3.93
CA GLU A 8 -22.49 -16.69 -3.59
C GLU A 8 -22.54 -15.16 -3.73
N THR A 9 -21.52 -14.47 -3.21
CA THR A 9 -21.39 -13.01 -3.34
C THR A 9 -21.41 -12.57 -4.80
N TYR A 10 -20.67 -13.28 -5.67
CA TYR A 10 -20.64 -13.00 -7.10
C TYR A 10 -22.00 -13.26 -7.78
N GLN A 11 -22.60 -14.41 -7.52
CA GLN A 11 -23.90 -14.79 -8.10
C GLN A 11 -25.00 -13.81 -7.69
N TYR A 12 -25.03 -13.40 -6.43
CA TYR A 12 -25.99 -12.43 -5.92
C TYR A 12 -25.78 -11.05 -6.56
N ALA A 13 -24.53 -10.59 -6.67
CA ALA A 13 -24.19 -9.33 -7.34
C ALA A 13 -24.62 -9.33 -8.82
N GLU A 14 -24.38 -10.42 -9.55
CA GLU A 14 -24.82 -10.54 -10.95
C GLU A 14 -26.35 -10.65 -11.08
N LYS A 15 -27.03 -11.31 -10.13
CA LYS A 15 -28.51 -11.35 -10.07
C LYS A 15 -29.09 -9.94 -9.95
N ILE A 16 -28.58 -9.15 -8.99
CA ILE A 16 -28.98 -7.73 -8.82
C ILE A 16 -28.70 -6.95 -10.10
N LYS A 17 -27.50 -7.09 -10.66
CA LYS A 17 -27.12 -6.36 -11.88
C LYS A 17 -28.05 -6.64 -13.07
N ARG A 18 -28.54 -7.88 -13.21
CA ARG A 18 -29.50 -8.28 -14.25
C ARG A 18 -30.90 -7.73 -14.01
N SER A 19 -31.33 -7.59 -12.75
CA SER A 19 -32.64 -6.99 -12.43
C SER A 19 -32.66 -5.46 -12.61
N LEU A 20 -31.50 -4.81 -12.66
CA LEU A 20 -31.41 -3.38 -12.93
C LEU A 20 -31.85 -3.03 -14.37
N GLY A 21 -32.86 -2.17 -14.49
CA GLY A 21 -33.28 -1.58 -15.76
C GLY A 21 -32.20 -0.71 -16.45
N LEU A 22 -32.49 -0.23 -17.67
CA LEU A 22 -31.54 0.53 -18.50
C LEU A 22 -31.08 1.86 -17.86
N LYS A 23 -31.94 2.51 -17.05
CA LYS A 23 -31.64 3.80 -16.40
C LYS A 23 -30.64 3.71 -15.23
N ASN A 24 -30.30 2.50 -14.77
CA ASN A 24 -29.42 2.26 -13.61
C ASN A 24 -27.96 2.01 -13.99
N SER A 25 -27.43 2.79 -14.94
CA SER A 25 -26.07 2.61 -15.49
C SER A 25 -24.95 2.75 -14.45
N LEU A 26 -25.09 3.69 -13.51
CA LEU A 26 -24.14 3.91 -12.41
C LEU A 26 -24.04 2.69 -11.48
N TRP A 27 -25.18 2.12 -11.11
CA TRP A 27 -25.25 0.91 -10.29
C TRP A 27 -24.63 -0.29 -10.99
N LYS A 28 -24.93 -0.48 -12.28
CA LYS A 28 -24.30 -1.53 -13.09
C LYS A 28 -22.78 -1.38 -13.13
N ARG A 29 -22.27 -0.16 -13.29
CA ARG A 29 -20.82 0.13 -13.27
C ARG A 29 -20.21 -0.16 -11.90
N SER A 30 -20.90 0.20 -10.82
CA SER A 30 -20.45 -0.04 -9.45
C SER A 30 -20.38 -1.54 -9.14
N ILE A 31 -21.39 -2.32 -9.54
CA ILE A 31 -21.38 -3.78 -9.40
C ILE A 31 -20.25 -4.40 -10.23
N ASN A 32 -20.00 -3.92 -11.45
CA ASN A 32 -18.85 -4.39 -12.24
C ASN A 32 -17.51 -4.11 -11.56
N SER A 33 -17.35 -2.95 -10.92
CA SER A 33 -16.17 -2.62 -10.12
C SER A 33 -16.02 -3.58 -8.93
N PHE A 34 -17.12 -3.81 -8.21
CA PHE A 34 -17.17 -4.73 -7.08
C PHE A 34 -16.85 -6.18 -7.46
N THR A 35 -17.52 -6.75 -8.47
CA THR A 35 -17.21 -8.11 -8.95
C THR A 35 -15.82 -8.18 -9.57
N GLY A 36 -15.29 -7.07 -10.07
CA GLY A 36 -13.87 -6.92 -10.42
C GLY A 36 -12.95 -7.21 -9.23
N ARG A 37 -13.26 -6.69 -8.04
CA ARG A 37 -12.47 -6.95 -6.81
C ARG A 37 -12.50 -8.42 -6.39
N LEU A 38 -13.62 -9.12 -6.57
CA LEU A 38 -13.70 -10.58 -6.34
C LEU A 38 -12.77 -11.35 -7.29
N ARG A 39 -12.67 -10.92 -8.55
CA ARG A 39 -11.71 -11.51 -9.50
C ARG A 39 -10.26 -11.20 -9.11
N TRP A 40 -9.98 -9.98 -8.65
CA TRP A 40 -8.66 -9.61 -8.14
C TRP A 40 -8.25 -10.45 -6.92
N HIS A 41 -9.18 -10.71 -6.00
CA HIS A 41 -8.95 -11.63 -4.89
C HIS A 41 -8.45 -12.98 -5.40
N CYS A 42 -9.22 -13.66 -6.25
CA CYS A 42 -8.82 -14.97 -6.79
C CYS A 42 -7.50 -14.92 -7.57
N HIS A 43 -7.27 -13.86 -8.36
CA HIS A 43 -6.02 -13.67 -9.11
C HIS A 43 -4.78 -13.62 -8.20
N PHE A 44 -4.89 -12.97 -7.04
CA PHE A 44 -3.78 -12.89 -6.10
C PHE A 44 -3.55 -14.21 -5.34
N ILE A 45 -4.62 -14.92 -4.97
CA ILE A 45 -4.49 -16.27 -4.38
C ILE A 45 -3.75 -17.20 -5.35
N GLN A 46 -4.22 -17.29 -6.59
CA GLN A 46 -3.61 -18.13 -7.63
C GLN A 46 -2.16 -17.76 -7.89
N LYS A 47 -1.82 -16.47 -7.82
CA LYS A 47 -0.44 -16.02 -8.02
C LYS A 47 0.51 -16.60 -6.97
N LEU A 48 0.10 -16.64 -5.70
CA LEU A 48 0.92 -17.23 -4.65
C LEU A 48 0.94 -18.76 -4.74
N GLU A 49 -0.16 -19.39 -5.16
CA GLU A 49 -0.18 -20.83 -5.46
C GLU A 49 0.82 -21.20 -6.57
N ASP A 50 0.93 -20.38 -7.62
CA ASP A 50 1.85 -20.57 -8.75
C ASP A 50 3.33 -20.20 -8.43
N GLU A 51 3.55 -19.39 -7.39
CA GLU A 51 4.88 -18.94 -6.94
C GLU A 51 4.90 -18.69 -5.42
N PRO A 52 5.00 -19.76 -4.61
CA PRO A 52 5.02 -19.65 -3.15
C PRO A 52 6.21 -18.82 -2.62
N GLU A 53 7.31 -18.76 -3.36
CA GLU A 53 8.49 -17.98 -2.99
C GLU A 53 8.21 -16.48 -2.87
N LEU A 54 7.09 -15.96 -3.40
CA LEU A 54 6.67 -14.57 -3.22
C LEU A 54 6.44 -14.17 -1.75
N GLU A 55 6.30 -15.15 -0.85
CA GLU A 55 6.31 -14.88 0.59
C GLU A 55 7.68 -14.41 1.10
N PHE A 56 8.78 -14.92 0.52
CA PHE A 56 10.13 -14.75 1.06
C PHE A 56 11.07 -13.94 0.15
N LYS A 57 10.80 -13.92 -1.15
CA LYS A 57 11.64 -13.32 -2.18
C LYS A 57 10.89 -12.29 -3.00
N ALA A 58 11.61 -11.26 -3.43
CA ALA A 58 11.05 -10.31 -4.38
C ALA A 58 10.69 -11.01 -5.68
N MET A 59 9.52 -10.66 -6.25
CA MET A 59 9.07 -11.15 -7.55
C MET A 59 10.11 -10.93 -8.64
N HIS A 60 10.85 -9.83 -8.54
CA HIS A 60 12.03 -9.61 -9.36
C HIS A 60 13.29 -9.76 -8.49
N PRO A 61 14.08 -10.84 -8.64
CA PRO A 61 15.12 -11.25 -7.69
C PRO A 61 16.23 -10.21 -7.47
N MET A 62 16.55 -9.38 -8.47
CA MET A 62 17.54 -8.29 -8.30
C MET A 62 17.15 -7.29 -7.19
N TYR A 63 15.88 -7.20 -6.79
CA TYR A 63 15.49 -6.34 -5.67
C TYR A 63 15.86 -6.92 -4.30
N ASP A 64 16.13 -8.23 -4.20
CA ASP A 64 16.61 -8.85 -2.96
C ASP A 64 18.07 -8.47 -2.66
N GLU A 65 18.79 -7.92 -3.64
CA GLU A 65 20.17 -7.43 -3.53
C GLU A 65 20.25 -5.97 -3.02
N LEU A 66 19.11 -5.29 -2.85
CA LEU A 66 19.09 -3.93 -2.32
C LEU A 66 19.60 -3.88 -0.86
N ASP A 67 20.43 -2.88 -0.58
CA ASP A 67 21.05 -2.58 0.71
C ASP A 67 20.07 -2.04 1.78
N ARG A 68 19.03 -2.79 2.10
CA ARG A 68 18.05 -2.37 3.11
C ARG A 68 18.58 -2.64 4.51
N THR A 69 18.84 -1.58 5.25
CA THR A 69 19.60 -1.61 6.52
C THR A 69 18.77 -2.02 7.73
N ASN A 70 17.44 -2.09 7.62
CA ASN A 70 16.53 -2.47 8.71
C ASN A 70 16.79 -1.70 10.01
N ASN A 71 16.99 -0.40 9.91
CA ASN A 71 17.24 0.46 11.06
C ASN A 71 16.13 0.30 12.13
N GLU A 72 16.50 -0.23 13.29
CA GLU A 72 15.56 -0.56 14.37
C GLU A 72 14.78 0.66 14.87
N LYS A 73 15.42 1.84 14.93
CA LYS A 73 14.76 3.08 15.36
C LYS A 73 13.66 3.47 14.38
N PHE A 74 13.94 3.39 13.08
CA PHE A 74 12.95 3.66 12.04
C PHE A 74 11.81 2.64 12.03
N PHE A 75 12.15 1.35 12.16
CA PHE A 75 11.13 0.30 12.26
C PHE A 75 10.25 0.51 13.50
N LYS A 76 10.82 0.84 14.66
CA LYS A 76 10.06 1.10 15.88
C LYS A 76 9.14 2.32 15.76
N ALA A 77 9.65 3.43 15.23
CA ALA A 77 8.86 4.63 15.00
C ALA A 77 7.69 4.36 14.05
N TRP A 78 7.94 3.68 12.92
CA TRP A 78 6.89 3.31 11.96
C TRP A 78 5.88 2.31 12.52
N SER A 79 6.36 1.23 13.14
CA SER A 79 5.50 0.17 13.65
C SER A 79 4.57 0.67 14.77
N THR A 80 4.98 1.67 15.54
CA THR A 80 4.17 2.26 16.62
C THR A 80 3.39 3.52 16.21
N GLY A 81 3.54 4.01 14.98
CA GLY A 81 2.89 5.25 14.53
C GLY A 81 3.39 6.50 15.23
N ASN A 82 4.72 6.67 15.29
CA ASN A 82 5.44 7.81 15.89
C ASN A 82 6.55 8.31 14.95
N THR A 83 6.24 8.46 13.66
CA THR A 83 7.19 8.89 12.61
C THR A 83 7.24 10.41 12.44
N GLY A 84 6.27 11.14 12.99
CA GLY A 84 6.08 12.57 12.76
C GLY A 84 5.36 12.89 11.45
N PHE A 85 4.92 11.87 10.70
CA PHE A 85 4.08 12.01 9.52
C PHE A 85 2.63 11.64 9.86
N THR A 86 1.79 12.66 10.06
CA THR A 86 0.45 12.52 10.65
C THR A 86 -0.44 11.49 9.96
N MET A 87 -0.47 11.45 8.63
CA MET A 87 -1.27 10.46 7.91
C MET A 87 -0.71 9.03 8.07
N VAL A 88 0.62 8.87 8.11
CA VAL A 88 1.27 7.56 8.38
C VAL A 88 0.96 7.11 9.81
N ASP A 89 1.14 7.99 10.78
CA ASP A 89 0.98 7.68 12.20
C ASP A 89 -0.48 7.39 12.55
N SER A 90 -1.42 8.22 12.09
CA SER A 90 -2.86 7.98 12.28
C SER A 90 -3.31 6.68 11.61
N SER A 91 -2.78 6.35 10.42
CA SER A 91 -3.08 5.08 9.75
C SER A 91 -2.55 3.88 10.51
N MET A 92 -1.33 3.95 11.06
CA MET A 92 -0.75 2.87 11.85
C MET A 92 -1.49 2.69 13.18
N ARG A 93 -1.78 3.77 13.89
CA ARG A 93 -2.54 3.73 15.16
C ARG A 93 -3.96 3.20 14.94
N ALA A 94 -4.64 3.61 13.87
CA ALA A 94 -5.94 3.06 13.50
C ALA A 94 -5.86 1.56 13.18
N LEU A 95 -4.81 1.12 12.48
CA LEU A 95 -4.59 -0.29 12.18
C LEU A 95 -4.32 -1.11 13.44
N ILE A 96 -3.48 -0.64 14.37
CA ILE A 96 -3.22 -1.32 15.64
C ILE A 96 -4.51 -1.47 16.45
N LEU A 97 -5.35 -0.43 16.48
CA LEU A 97 -6.57 -0.42 17.29
C LEU A 97 -7.70 -1.29 16.70
N HIS A 98 -7.85 -1.30 15.38
CA HIS A 98 -9.02 -1.89 14.71
C HIS A 98 -8.71 -3.09 13.83
N GLY A 99 -7.42 -3.33 13.53
CA GLY A 99 -6.96 -4.38 12.63
C GLY A 99 -7.38 -4.22 11.17
N TRP A 100 -7.91 -3.06 10.78
CA TRP A 100 -8.32 -2.77 9.41
C TRP A 100 -8.15 -1.29 9.04
N ILE A 101 -7.63 -1.05 7.83
CA ILE A 101 -7.56 0.27 7.18
C ILE A 101 -7.78 0.11 5.68
N ASN A 102 -8.22 1.17 5.01
CA ASN A 102 -8.48 1.12 3.57
C ASN A 102 -7.19 0.92 2.75
N PHE A 103 -7.36 0.48 1.50
CA PHE A 103 -6.24 0.15 0.60
C PHE A 103 -5.19 1.27 0.45
N ARG A 104 -5.61 2.54 0.37
CA ARG A 104 -4.70 3.67 0.17
C ARG A 104 -3.80 3.86 1.38
N MET A 105 -4.36 3.73 2.58
CA MET A 105 -3.58 3.79 3.82
C MET A 105 -2.59 2.63 3.90
N ARG A 106 -3.02 1.39 3.55
CA ARG A 106 -2.11 0.23 3.49
C ARG A 106 -0.94 0.49 2.53
N ALA A 107 -1.24 0.94 1.32
CA ALA A 107 -0.23 1.23 0.31
C ALA A 107 0.76 2.32 0.74
N MET A 108 0.26 3.36 1.40
CA MET A 108 1.10 4.42 1.95
C MET A 108 1.98 3.90 3.10
N LEU A 109 1.46 3.11 4.05
CA LEU A 109 2.26 2.56 5.14
C LEU A 109 3.45 1.74 4.62
N VAL A 110 3.20 0.89 3.63
CA VAL A 110 4.24 0.06 2.99
C VAL A 110 5.22 0.94 2.23
N SER A 111 4.74 1.81 1.34
CA SER A 111 5.60 2.70 0.57
C SER A 111 6.43 3.63 1.46
N PHE A 112 5.93 4.07 2.61
CA PHE A 112 6.68 4.90 3.53
C PHE A 112 7.81 4.09 4.19
N ALA A 113 7.49 2.92 4.75
CA ALA A 113 8.49 2.05 5.37
C ALA A 113 9.60 1.64 4.40
N THR A 114 9.25 1.22 3.19
CA THR A 114 10.25 0.67 2.26
C THR A 114 11.00 1.73 1.46
N ASN A 115 10.39 2.88 1.18
CA ASN A 115 10.97 3.89 0.29
C ASN A 115 11.41 5.17 1.01
N HIS A 116 10.87 5.49 2.19
CA HIS A 116 11.35 6.65 2.97
C HIS A 116 12.29 6.21 4.09
N LEU A 117 11.95 5.11 4.76
CA LEU A 117 12.77 4.57 5.85
C LEU A 117 13.76 3.50 5.38
N TRP A 118 13.71 3.12 4.10
CA TRP A 118 14.58 2.11 3.47
C TRP A 118 14.59 0.75 4.20
N LEU A 119 13.45 0.39 4.81
CA LEU A 119 13.25 -0.88 5.52
C LEU A 119 12.97 -2.01 4.53
N ASP A 120 13.39 -3.22 4.88
CA ASP A 120 13.08 -4.42 4.14
C ASP A 120 11.57 -4.67 4.08
N TRP A 121 11.07 -5.00 2.90
CA TRP A 121 9.64 -5.27 2.72
C TRP A 121 9.19 -6.52 3.50
N ARG A 122 10.11 -7.46 3.78
CA ARG A 122 9.83 -8.69 4.52
C ARG A 122 9.46 -8.41 5.97
N ILE A 123 10.24 -7.60 6.68
CA ILE A 123 9.93 -7.21 8.06
C ILE A 123 8.65 -6.36 8.14
N VAL A 124 8.40 -5.54 7.12
CA VAL A 124 7.16 -4.76 6.97
C VAL A 124 5.97 -5.69 6.75
N ALA A 125 6.11 -6.70 5.88
CA ALA A 125 5.07 -7.68 5.58
C ALA A 125 4.71 -8.47 6.84
N GLU A 126 5.71 -8.98 7.56
CA GLU A 126 5.51 -9.79 8.76
C GLU A 126 4.81 -8.98 9.86
N TYR A 127 5.23 -7.72 10.08
CA TYR A 127 4.60 -6.87 11.08
C TYR A 127 3.12 -6.61 10.74
N LEU A 128 2.84 -6.20 9.50
CA LEU A 128 1.47 -5.88 9.08
C LEU A 128 0.57 -7.12 9.05
N ALA A 129 1.10 -8.30 8.73
CA ALA A 129 0.35 -9.56 8.76
C ALA A 129 -0.25 -9.84 10.15
N LYS A 130 0.47 -9.49 11.22
CA LYS A 130 0.03 -9.67 12.62
C LYS A 130 -1.10 -8.73 13.02
N LEU A 131 -1.29 -7.62 12.29
CA LEU A 131 -2.31 -6.62 12.62
C LEU A 131 -3.61 -6.81 11.84
N PHE A 132 -3.55 -7.33 10.61
CA PHE A 132 -4.73 -7.38 9.75
C PHE A 132 -5.71 -8.50 10.13
N ILE A 133 -6.94 -8.13 10.49
CA ILE A 133 -8.04 -9.11 10.69
C ILE A 133 -8.48 -9.76 9.37
N ASP A 134 -8.15 -9.13 8.24
CA ASP A 134 -8.41 -9.63 6.89
C ASP A 134 -7.14 -10.16 6.20
N TYR A 135 -6.14 -10.55 6.99
CA TYR A 135 -4.91 -11.16 6.47
C TYR A 135 -5.22 -12.37 5.60
N GLU A 136 -4.63 -12.36 4.41
CA GLU A 136 -4.74 -13.42 3.40
C GLU A 136 -3.40 -13.44 2.65
N PRO A 137 -2.53 -14.45 2.82
CA PRO A 137 -1.15 -14.44 2.33
C PRO A 137 -1.07 -14.19 0.82
N GLY A 138 -1.97 -14.79 0.03
CA GLY A 138 -1.98 -14.64 -1.42
C GLY A 138 -2.16 -13.18 -1.88
N ILE A 139 -2.96 -12.43 -1.13
CA ILE A 139 -3.15 -10.99 -1.36
C ILE A 139 -2.03 -10.18 -0.72
N HIS A 140 -1.70 -10.49 0.53
CA HIS A 140 -0.80 -9.72 1.36
C HIS A 140 0.57 -9.53 0.72
N TYR A 141 1.30 -10.62 0.46
CA TYR A 141 2.67 -10.53 -0.04
C TYR A 141 2.74 -9.88 -1.42
N SER A 142 1.84 -10.26 -2.32
CA SER A 142 1.72 -9.63 -3.64
C SER A 142 1.47 -8.11 -3.56
N GLN A 143 0.64 -7.66 -2.61
CA GLN A 143 0.36 -6.25 -2.41
C GLN A 143 1.53 -5.52 -1.74
N ILE A 144 2.13 -6.09 -0.69
CA ILE A 144 3.31 -5.52 -0.05
C ILE A 144 4.40 -5.29 -1.10
N GLN A 145 4.72 -6.30 -1.90
CA GLN A 145 5.76 -6.18 -2.93
C GLN A 145 5.42 -5.10 -3.98
N MET A 146 4.16 -4.99 -4.38
CA MET A 146 3.71 -3.97 -5.34
C MET A 146 3.90 -2.55 -4.79
N GLN A 147 3.61 -2.32 -3.51
CA GLN A 147 3.75 -1.01 -2.88
C GLN A 147 5.18 -0.74 -2.38
N SER A 148 6.00 -1.79 -2.28
CA SER A 148 7.44 -1.73 -1.96
C SER A 148 8.31 -1.48 -3.19
N ALA A 149 7.71 -1.41 -4.38
CA ALA A 149 8.37 -1.25 -5.69
C ALA A 149 9.31 -2.40 -6.11
N VAL A 150 9.20 -3.59 -5.50
CA VAL A 150 10.10 -4.74 -5.75
C VAL A 150 9.58 -5.75 -6.78
N THR A 151 8.46 -5.45 -7.45
CA THR A 151 7.88 -6.36 -8.46
C THR A 151 8.61 -6.34 -9.81
N GLY A 152 9.32 -5.25 -10.11
CA GLY A 152 10.03 -5.02 -11.39
C GLY A 152 9.16 -4.81 -12.63
N ILE A 153 7.92 -5.29 -12.65
CA ILE A 153 7.03 -5.24 -13.82
C ILE A 153 5.99 -4.10 -13.77
N ASN A 154 5.86 -3.44 -12.61
CA ASN A 154 4.98 -2.28 -12.41
C ASN A 154 5.77 -0.97 -12.44
N ALA A 155 5.09 0.16 -12.67
CA ALA A 155 5.68 1.48 -12.46
C ALA A 155 6.06 1.66 -10.98
N ILE A 156 7.22 2.28 -10.72
CA ILE A 156 7.64 2.66 -9.35
C ILE A 156 6.68 3.75 -8.86
N ARG A 157 6.06 3.52 -7.71
CA ARG A 157 5.16 4.46 -7.06
C ARG A 157 5.60 4.67 -5.63
N ILE A 158 6.09 5.86 -5.33
CA ILE A 158 6.45 6.28 -3.97
C ILE A 158 5.40 7.29 -3.53
N TYR A 159 4.63 6.94 -2.50
CA TYR A 159 3.59 7.79 -1.92
C TYR A 159 4.21 8.96 -1.16
N ASN A 160 3.72 10.18 -1.39
CA ASN A 160 4.07 11.34 -0.57
C ASN A 160 3.08 11.44 0.61
N PRO A 161 3.52 11.20 1.87
CA PRO A 161 2.62 11.15 3.03
C PRO A 161 1.97 12.49 3.36
N ILE A 162 2.68 13.60 3.13
CA ILE A 162 2.18 14.98 3.36
C ILE A 162 1.00 15.24 2.41
N LYS A 163 1.15 14.94 1.13
CA LYS A 163 0.09 15.06 0.13
C LYS A 163 -1.09 14.15 0.44
N GLN A 164 -0.85 12.94 0.96
CA GLN A 164 -1.96 12.07 1.38
C GLN A 164 -2.76 12.67 2.53
N ALA A 165 -2.11 13.34 3.49
CA ALA A 165 -2.80 14.06 4.56
C ALA A 165 -3.76 15.11 3.97
N VAL A 166 -3.26 15.98 3.10
CA VAL A 166 -4.04 17.07 2.48
C VAL A 166 -5.17 16.55 1.60
N ASP A 167 -4.88 15.58 0.72
CA ASP A 167 -5.85 15.14 -0.29
C ASP A 167 -6.97 14.26 0.30
N GLN A 168 -6.68 13.52 1.38
CA GLN A 168 -7.56 12.46 1.90
C GLN A 168 -8.28 12.83 3.20
N ASP A 169 -7.76 13.79 3.98
CA ASP A 169 -8.34 14.22 5.25
C ASP A 169 -8.40 15.74 5.32
N LYS A 170 -9.17 16.34 4.40
CA LYS A 170 -9.26 17.79 4.20
C LYS A 170 -9.61 18.57 5.46
N GLU A 171 -10.42 17.99 6.35
CA GLU A 171 -10.85 18.60 7.61
C GLU A 171 -9.98 18.18 8.81
N GLY A 172 -9.06 17.22 8.63
CA GLY A 172 -8.23 16.70 9.70
C GLY A 172 -8.93 15.75 10.67
N THR A 173 -10.16 15.34 10.38
CA THR A 173 -11.01 14.54 11.28
C THR A 173 -10.38 13.19 11.58
N PHE A 174 -9.77 12.54 10.58
CA PHE A 174 -9.13 11.24 10.78
C PHE A 174 -7.84 11.38 11.60
N ILE A 175 -7.00 12.36 11.26
CA ILE A 175 -5.74 12.61 11.97
C ILE A 175 -6.01 12.90 13.45
N ARG A 176 -6.90 13.84 13.78
CA ARG A 176 -7.22 14.20 15.17
C ARG A 176 -7.82 13.04 15.96
N LYS A 177 -8.57 12.16 15.30
CA LYS A 177 -9.16 10.98 15.95
C LYS A 177 -8.09 10.01 16.48
N TYR A 178 -7.01 9.79 15.72
CA TYR A 178 -5.98 8.82 16.07
C TYR A 178 -4.69 9.45 16.62
N ILE A 179 -4.59 10.77 16.57
CA ILE A 179 -3.50 11.58 17.11
C ILE A 179 -4.14 12.71 17.95
N PRO A 180 -4.73 12.38 19.11
CA PRO A 180 -5.42 13.37 19.95
C PRO A 180 -4.51 14.49 20.44
N GLU A 181 -3.19 14.27 20.48
CA GLU A 181 -2.20 15.31 20.77
C GLU A 181 -2.19 16.46 19.74
N LEU A 182 -2.69 16.24 18.52
CA LEU A 182 -2.81 17.27 17.49
C LEU A 182 -4.23 17.86 17.39
N LYS A 183 -5.09 17.68 18.40
CA LYS A 183 -6.49 18.16 18.35
C LYS A 183 -6.64 19.68 18.16
N ASP A 184 -5.65 20.46 18.60
CA ASP A 184 -5.69 21.94 18.59
C ASP A 184 -4.86 22.55 17.44
N VAL A 185 -4.07 21.73 16.71
CA VAL A 185 -3.28 22.19 15.54
C VAL A 185 -4.23 22.60 14.41
N SER A 186 -3.98 23.70 13.71
CA SER A 186 -4.85 24.12 12.60
C SER A 186 -4.87 23.09 11.47
N THR A 187 -5.99 22.92 10.77
CA THR A 187 -6.12 21.94 9.68
C THR A 187 -5.09 22.19 8.55
N SER A 188 -4.75 23.45 8.28
CA SER A 188 -3.67 23.85 7.35
C SER A 188 -2.32 23.25 7.71
N ASN A 189 -2.04 23.05 9.01
CA ASN A 189 -0.76 22.58 9.50
C ASN A 189 -0.74 21.10 9.88
N LEU A 190 -1.87 20.39 9.86
CA LEU A 190 -1.90 18.94 10.15
C LEU A 190 -1.07 18.08 9.18
N SER A 191 -0.83 18.54 7.96
CA SER A 191 0.00 17.81 7.00
C SER A 191 1.51 17.91 7.31
N CYS A 192 1.92 18.96 8.04
CA CYS A 192 3.28 19.23 8.43
C CYS A 192 3.28 20.01 9.77
N PRO A 193 2.94 19.34 10.89
CA PRO A 193 2.68 20.02 12.16
C PRO A 193 3.96 20.63 12.77
N SER A 194 5.14 20.21 12.31
CA SER A 194 6.44 20.80 12.69
C SER A 194 6.56 22.30 12.38
N ASN A 195 5.68 22.87 11.55
CA ASN A 195 5.62 24.31 11.30
C ASN A 195 5.00 25.09 12.49
N GLU A 196 4.29 24.43 13.40
CA GLU A 196 3.70 24.99 14.62
C GLU A 196 4.18 24.22 15.87
N PRO A 197 5.49 24.21 16.18
CA PRO A 197 6.05 23.33 17.21
C PRO A 197 5.50 23.59 18.63
N LEU A 198 4.93 24.76 18.88
CA LEU A 198 4.27 25.08 20.14
C LEU A 198 2.92 24.36 20.32
N LEU A 199 2.32 23.85 19.24
CA LEU A 199 0.99 23.23 19.23
C LEU A 199 1.02 21.70 19.05
N ILE A 200 2.19 21.11 18.81
CA ILE A 200 2.31 19.67 18.57
C ILE A 200 2.44 18.84 19.86
N GLY A 201 2.62 19.49 21.01
CA GLY A 201 2.78 18.83 22.30
C GLY A 201 3.92 17.80 22.27
N ASP A 202 3.61 16.56 22.66
CA ASP A 202 4.56 15.43 22.67
C ASP A 202 4.64 14.69 21.32
N TYR A 203 3.95 15.17 20.28
CA TYR A 203 4.00 14.53 18.95
C TYR A 203 5.41 14.66 18.34
N PRO A 204 6.00 13.57 17.83
CA PRO A 204 7.38 13.61 17.35
C PRO A 204 7.54 14.47 16.09
N LEU A 205 8.72 15.07 15.95
CA LEU A 205 9.15 15.67 14.69
C LEU A 205 9.39 14.59 13.62
N PRO A 206 9.29 14.94 12.32
CA PRO A 206 9.56 14.00 11.23
C PRO A 206 10.93 13.32 11.37
N ILE A 207 10.95 11.99 11.39
CA ILE A 207 12.17 11.20 11.59
C ILE A 207 13.11 11.19 10.36
N VAL A 208 12.62 11.68 9.21
CA VAL A 208 13.36 11.80 7.95
C VAL A 208 12.86 13.01 7.16
N ASP A 209 13.69 13.53 6.25
CA ASP A 209 13.25 14.48 5.22
C ASP A 209 12.56 13.71 4.08
N GLU A 210 11.29 14.03 3.81
CA GLU A 210 10.48 13.36 2.78
C GLU A 210 11.11 13.47 1.39
N ALA A 211 11.52 14.68 1.00
CA ALA A 211 11.95 14.97 -0.35
C ALA A 211 13.33 14.39 -0.65
N VAL A 212 14.24 14.39 0.33
CA VAL A 212 15.54 13.74 0.24
C VAL A 212 15.36 12.22 0.17
N SER A 213 14.62 11.63 1.11
CA SER A 213 14.45 10.17 1.19
C SER A 213 13.77 9.61 -0.06
N ARG A 214 12.69 10.25 -0.52
CA ARG A 214 11.99 9.86 -1.74
C ARG A 214 12.88 9.93 -2.98
N ARG A 215 13.72 10.96 -3.11
CA ARG A 215 14.66 11.10 -4.25
C ARG A 215 15.74 10.02 -4.22
N GLN A 216 16.32 9.74 -3.04
CA GLN A 216 17.33 8.71 -2.88
C GLN A 216 16.77 7.32 -3.22
N ALA A 217 15.58 7.00 -2.70
CA ALA A 217 14.90 5.75 -3.01
C ALA A 217 14.55 5.61 -4.49
N ALA A 218 13.98 6.65 -5.09
CA ALA A 218 13.69 6.65 -6.52
C ALA A 218 14.96 6.40 -7.34
N LYS A 219 16.06 7.10 -7.03
CA LYS A 219 17.34 6.91 -7.71
C LYS A 219 17.80 5.45 -7.64
N LYS A 220 17.90 4.87 -6.44
CA LYS A 220 18.31 3.45 -6.25
C LYS A 220 17.41 2.49 -7.04
N LEU A 221 16.09 2.65 -6.96
CA LEU A 221 15.13 1.79 -7.65
C LEU A 221 15.20 1.92 -9.19
N TYR A 222 15.43 3.12 -9.73
CA TYR A 222 15.56 3.34 -11.16
C TYR A 222 16.92 2.93 -11.71
N ASP A 223 17.99 3.08 -10.92
CA ASP A 223 19.32 2.64 -11.34
C ASP A 223 19.39 1.12 -11.46
N LEU A 224 18.79 0.38 -10.51
CA LEU A 224 18.67 -1.08 -10.61
C LEU A 224 17.96 -1.55 -11.89
N ARG A 225 16.98 -0.77 -12.38
CA ARG A 225 16.26 -1.09 -13.65
C ARG A 225 17.11 -0.93 -14.90
N LYS A 226 18.25 -0.25 -14.80
CA LYS A 226 19.19 -0.04 -15.91
C LYS A 226 20.27 -1.11 -15.98
N GLU A 227 20.41 -1.92 -14.94
CA GLU A 227 21.38 -3.00 -14.91
C GLU A 227 21.07 -4.07 -15.97
N ASP A 228 22.12 -4.75 -16.40
CA ASP A 228 22.03 -5.83 -17.36
C ASP A 228 21.10 -6.93 -16.84
N ASN A 229 20.42 -7.63 -17.74
CA ASN A 229 19.45 -8.70 -17.46
C ASN A 229 18.14 -8.29 -16.75
N PHE A 230 18.01 -7.08 -16.18
CA PHE A 230 16.76 -6.65 -15.52
C PHE A 230 15.54 -6.82 -16.43
N ASN A 231 15.65 -6.33 -17.68
CA ASN A 231 14.54 -6.38 -18.63
C ASN A 231 14.20 -7.81 -19.08
N ASP A 232 15.18 -8.72 -19.12
CA ASP A 232 14.94 -10.10 -19.53
C ASP A 232 14.26 -10.90 -18.43
N ILE A 233 14.66 -10.69 -17.17
CA ILE A 233 13.97 -11.22 -16.00
C ILE A 233 12.52 -10.68 -15.95
N ALA A 234 12.34 -9.36 -16.15
CA ALA A 234 11.02 -8.74 -16.17
C ALA A 234 10.09 -9.35 -17.24
N LYS A 235 10.59 -9.68 -18.45
CA LYS A 235 9.81 -10.36 -19.49
C LYS A 235 9.33 -11.75 -19.04
N ILE A 236 10.17 -12.52 -18.36
CA ILE A 236 9.82 -13.84 -17.83
C ILE A 236 8.70 -13.71 -16.78
N ILE A 237 8.84 -12.77 -15.86
CA ILE A 237 7.83 -12.49 -14.82
C ILE A 237 6.51 -12.07 -15.46
N ILE A 238 6.53 -11.18 -16.46
CA ILE A 238 5.32 -10.76 -17.18
C ILE A 238 4.64 -11.96 -17.83
N LYS A 239 5.39 -12.84 -18.49
CA LYS A 239 4.85 -14.03 -19.14
C LYS A 239 4.15 -14.95 -18.14
N LYS A 240 4.71 -15.10 -16.93
CA LYS A 240 4.14 -15.95 -15.86
C LYS A 240 2.94 -15.31 -15.16
N HIS A 241 3.07 -14.05 -14.73
CA HIS A 241 2.16 -13.46 -13.72
C HIS A 241 1.30 -12.29 -14.20
N ALA A 242 1.55 -11.73 -15.39
CA ALA A 242 0.74 -10.63 -15.90
C ALA A 242 -0.58 -11.11 -16.53
N SER A 243 -1.53 -10.19 -16.64
CA SER A 243 -2.79 -10.46 -17.32
C SER A 243 -2.55 -10.75 -18.80
N ARG A 244 -3.07 -11.89 -19.29
CA ARG A 244 -3.07 -12.27 -20.70
C ARG A 244 -4.03 -11.44 -21.57
N LYS A 245 -4.78 -10.51 -20.95
CA LYS A 245 -5.70 -9.64 -21.69
C LYS A 245 -4.90 -8.71 -22.57
N THR A 246 -4.94 -8.96 -23.88
CA THR A 246 -4.40 -8.04 -24.88
C THR A 246 -5.09 -6.69 -24.74
N ARG A 247 -4.33 -5.65 -24.42
CA ARG A 247 -4.81 -4.27 -24.60
C ARG A 247 -4.99 -4.10 -26.10
N LYS A 248 -6.23 -4.02 -26.58
CA LYS A 248 -6.49 -3.46 -27.92
C LYS A 248 -5.74 -2.13 -27.97
N LYS A 249 -4.81 -1.98 -28.93
CA LYS A 249 -4.25 -0.66 -29.22
C LYS A 249 -5.44 0.27 -29.40
N LYS A 250 -5.49 1.37 -28.65
CA LYS A 250 -6.39 2.46 -28.99
C LYS A 250 -5.94 2.92 -30.38
N VAL A 251 -6.74 2.61 -31.40
CA VAL A 251 -6.65 3.24 -32.71
C VAL A 251 -7.04 4.70 -32.54
#